data_AF-A0A2C9KHT6-F1
#
_entry.id   AF-A0A2C9KHT6-F1
#
_cell.length_a   1.000
_cell.length_b   1.000
_cell.length_c   1.000
_cell.angle_alpha   90.00
_cell.angle_beta   90.00
_cell.angle_gamma   90.00
#
_symmetry.space_group_name_H-M   'P 1'
#
loop_
_entity.id
_entity.type
_entity.pdbx_description
1 polymer ?
#
loop_
_entity_poly.entity_id
_entity_poly.type
_entity_poly.pdbx_seq_one_letter_code
_entity_poly.pdbx_strand_id
1 'polypeptide(L)'
;METACRSMRRTAREDISLSRPTSPVPPPFLTQDVQPRDMTFRWTINNYLRRLREERRSGTKQSSCPFYLYHCGYKARLEVYLNGNGTAKNRCISVFLRVVRGEYDRYLKWPVNLHLVVTLVNQA
;
A
#
# COMPACT_ATOMS: atom_id res chain seq x y z
N MET A 1 73.65 -15.58 -59.03
CA MET A 1 73.87 -14.24 -58.45
C MET A 1 72.58 -13.79 -57.80
N GLU A 2 72.58 -13.89 -56.47
CA GLU A 2 71.98 -12.95 -55.51
C GLU A 2 70.60 -12.31 -55.77
N THR A 3 69.66 -12.74 -54.93
CA THR A 3 68.94 -11.88 -53.95
C THR A 3 67.49 -11.51 -54.20
N ALA A 4 66.75 -11.59 -53.09
CA ALA A 4 65.48 -10.96 -52.71
C ALA A 4 64.16 -11.61 -53.14
N CYS A 5 63.66 -12.43 -52.22
CA CYS A 5 62.26 -12.76 -52.00
C CYS A 5 61.41 -11.48 -51.82
N ARG A 6 60.39 -11.27 -52.66
CA ARG A 6 59.32 -10.30 -52.43
C ARG A 6 58.04 -10.71 -53.15
N SER A 7 56.91 -10.40 -52.50
CA SER A 7 55.51 -10.49 -52.97
C SER A 7 54.76 -11.69 -52.38
N MET A 8 54.14 -11.55 -51.20
CA MET A 8 52.81 -10.95 -50.98
C MET A 8 51.68 -11.80 -51.57
N ARG A 9 50.92 -12.51 -50.70
CA ARG A 9 49.49 -12.81 -50.91
C ARG A 9 48.84 -13.37 -49.64
N ARG A 10 47.85 -12.59 -49.18
CA ARG A 10 46.59 -12.96 -48.52
C ARG A 10 46.68 -13.53 -47.10
N THR A 11 46.84 -12.65 -46.12
CA THR A 11 46.20 -12.84 -44.81
C THR A 11 44.69 -12.60 -44.98
N ALA A 12 43.90 -13.61 -44.60
CA ALA A 12 42.45 -13.51 -44.55
C ALA A 12 42.07 -12.41 -43.55
N ARG A 13 41.31 -11.40 -44.00
CA ARG A 13 40.60 -10.51 -43.10
C ARG A 13 39.40 -11.30 -42.58
N GLU A 14 39.44 -11.68 -41.31
CA GLU A 14 38.24 -12.04 -40.57
C GLU A 14 37.40 -10.77 -40.41
N ASP A 15 36.29 -10.69 -41.15
CA ASP A 15 35.27 -9.68 -40.94
C ASP A 15 34.61 -9.93 -39.57
N ILE A 16 35.23 -9.39 -38.52
CA ILE A 16 34.60 -9.26 -37.21
C ILE A 16 33.52 -8.19 -37.36
N SER A 17 32.29 -8.64 -37.63
CA SER A 17 31.10 -7.83 -37.43
C SER A 17 31.02 -7.48 -35.95
N LEU A 18 31.49 -6.28 -35.59
CA LEU A 18 31.30 -5.68 -34.27
C LEU A 18 29.80 -5.41 -34.07
N SER A 19 29.05 -6.45 -33.68
CA SER A 19 27.71 -6.27 -33.12
C SER A 19 27.87 -5.48 -31.83
N ARG A 20 27.32 -4.26 -31.82
CA ARG A 20 27.24 -3.38 -30.66
C ARG A 20 26.77 -4.20 -29.44
N PRO A 21 27.50 -4.21 -28.30
CA PRO A 21 26.96 -4.83 -27.10
C PRO A 21 25.70 -4.05 -26.71
N THR A 22 24.53 -4.65 -26.98
CA THR A 22 23.27 -4.18 -26.42
C THR A 22 23.40 -4.30 -24.92
N SER A 23 23.59 -3.15 -24.27
CA SER A 23 23.46 -3.02 -22.82
C SER A 23 22.14 -3.71 -22.41
N PRO A 24 22.15 -4.59 -21.41
CA PRO A 24 20.94 -5.26 -20.99
C PRO A 24 19.93 -4.18 -20.62
N VAL A 25 18.76 -4.22 -21.28
CA VAL A 25 17.61 -3.41 -20.87
C VAL A 25 17.45 -3.68 -19.37
N PRO A 26 17.51 -2.66 -18.50
CA PRO A 26 17.29 -2.89 -17.09
C PRO A 26 15.95 -3.60 -16.96
N PRO A 27 15.84 -4.69 -16.16
CA PRO A 27 14.56 -5.32 -15.94
C PRO A 27 13.56 -4.22 -15.57
N PRO A 28 12.32 -4.22 -16.12
CA PRO A 28 11.31 -3.26 -15.70
C PRO A 28 11.25 -3.40 -14.20
N PHE A 29 11.73 -2.38 -13.48
CA PHE A 29 12.06 -2.43 -12.06
C PHE A 29 11.11 -3.41 -11.42
N LEU A 30 11.59 -4.64 -11.15
CA LEU A 30 10.72 -5.69 -10.65
C LEU A 30 10.06 -5.03 -9.47
N THR A 31 8.74 -4.80 -9.58
CA THR A 31 7.94 -4.08 -8.62
C THR A 31 8.42 -4.61 -7.31
N GLN A 32 9.21 -3.79 -6.61
CA GLN A 32 9.90 -4.21 -5.41
C GLN A 32 8.78 -4.83 -4.61
N ASP A 33 8.89 -6.12 -4.34
CA ASP A 33 7.79 -6.86 -3.73
C ASP A 33 7.72 -6.30 -2.31
N VAL A 34 7.01 -5.17 -2.19
CA VAL A 34 6.73 -4.50 -0.94
C VAL A 34 5.76 -5.46 -0.32
N GLN A 35 6.34 -6.46 0.36
CA GLN A 35 5.61 -7.33 1.25
C GLN A 35 4.72 -6.40 2.07
N PRO A 36 3.39 -6.50 1.91
CA PRO A 36 2.48 -5.65 2.65
C PRO A 36 2.83 -5.83 4.11
N ARG A 37 3.46 -4.84 4.73
CA ARG A 37 3.64 -4.89 6.18
C ARG A 37 2.23 -4.74 6.71
N ASP A 38 1.68 -5.85 7.19
CA ASP A 38 0.36 -5.89 7.79
C ASP A 38 0.30 -4.83 8.88
N MET A 39 -0.42 -3.76 8.57
CA MET A 39 -0.52 -2.66 9.50
C MET A 39 -1.64 -2.95 10.49
N THR A 40 -1.25 -3.18 11.74
CA THR A 40 -2.21 -3.38 12.82
C THR A 40 -2.45 -2.06 13.55
N PHE A 41 -3.69 -1.57 13.49
CA PHE A 41 -4.15 -0.46 14.31
C PHE A 41 -5.01 -0.98 15.47
N ARG A 42 -4.63 -0.65 16.71
CA ARG A 42 -5.38 -1.01 17.92
C ARG A 42 -6.00 0.23 18.54
N TRP A 43 -7.31 0.18 18.77
CA TRP A 43 -8.05 1.24 19.42
C TRP A 43 -8.94 0.67 20.52
N THR A 44 -8.79 1.22 21.74
CA THR A 44 -9.57 0.82 22.92
C THR A 44 -10.62 1.87 23.25
N ILE A 45 -11.85 1.41 23.50
CA ILE A 45 -12.97 2.25 23.93
C ILE A 45 -13.15 2.07 25.44
N ASN A 46 -12.61 3.01 26.21
CA ASN A 46 -12.75 3.01 27.66
C ASN A 46 -14.15 3.49 28.09
N ASN A 47 -14.59 3.06 29.28
CA ASN A 47 -15.87 3.47 29.89
C ASN A 47 -17.08 3.23 28.98
N TYR A 48 -17.18 2.01 28.42
CA TYR A 48 -18.22 1.63 27.44
C TYR A 48 -19.63 2.06 27.85
N LEU A 49 -20.07 1.73 29.09
CA LEU A 49 -21.42 2.05 29.55
C LEU A 49 -21.71 3.55 29.60
N ARG A 50 -20.70 4.37 29.96
CA ARG A 50 -20.84 5.82 29.96
C ARG A 50 -20.98 6.34 28.54
N ARG A 51 -20.09 5.94 27.63
CA ARG A 51 -20.12 6.36 26.22
C ARG A 51 -21.39 5.91 25.51
N LEU A 52 -21.89 4.72 25.81
CA LEU A 52 -23.17 4.22 25.29
C LEU A 52 -24.35 5.08 25.73
N ARG A 53 -24.39 5.51 27.00
CA ARG A 53 -25.43 6.42 27.51
C ARG A 53 -25.34 7.79 26.86
N GLU A 54 -24.13 8.32 26.69
CA GLU A 54 -23.89 9.61 26.02
C GLU A 54 -24.33 9.55 24.55
N GLU A 55 -23.97 8.48 23.82
CA GLU A 55 -24.38 8.28 22.43
C GLU A 55 -25.91 8.13 22.31
N ARG A 56 -26.58 7.42 23.22
CA ARG A 56 -28.05 7.31 23.22
C ARG A 56 -28.75 8.66 23.37
N ARG A 57 -28.13 9.62 24.08
CA ARG A 57 -28.68 10.96 24.29
C ARG A 57 -28.35 11.93 23.15
N SER A 58 -27.10 11.90 22.68
CA SER A 58 -26.56 12.87 21.71
C SER A 58 -26.59 12.38 20.26
N GLY A 59 -26.66 11.07 20.04
CA GLY A 59 -26.44 10.45 18.74
C GLY A 59 -24.98 10.47 18.27
N THR A 60 -24.04 10.90 19.11
CA THR A 60 -22.65 11.13 18.72
C THR A 60 -21.83 9.85 18.76
N LYS A 61 -21.36 9.43 17.58
CA LYS A 61 -20.41 8.32 17.40
C LYS A 61 -19.07 8.58 18.08
N GLN A 62 -18.37 7.49 18.39
CA GLN A 62 -16.97 7.53 18.80
C GLN A 62 -16.06 7.50 17.57
N SER A 63 -14.95 8.23 17.59
CA SER A 63 -13.97 8.25 16.50
C SER A 63 -12.55 8.02 17.03
N SER A 64 -11.77 7.21 16.33
CA SER A 64 -10.34 7.04 16.62
C SER A 64 -9.53 8.23 16.15
N CYS A 65 -8.29 8.33 16.61
CA CYS A 65 -7.30 9.18 15.95
C CYS A 65 -7.12 8.72 14.49
N PRO A 66 -6.87 9.65 13.55
CA PRO A 66 -6.51 9.29 12.19
C PRO A 66 -5.20 8.51 12.15
N PHE A 67 -5.13 7.50 11.28
CA PHE A 67 -3.96 6.68 11.05
C PHE A 67 -3.81 6.42 9.55
N TYR A 68 -2.57 6.24 9.08
CA TYR A 68 -2.32 5.77 7.72
C TYR A 68 -2.58 4.28 7.65
N LEU A 69 -3.00 3.72 6.51
CA LEU A 69 -3.22 2.27 6.35
C LEU A 69 -1.94 1.48 6.01
N TYR A 70 -0.95 2.16 5.46
CA TYR A 70 0.39 1.68 5.14
C TYR A 70 1.31 2.90 4.94
N HIS A 71 2.62 2.69 4.81
CA HIS A 71 3.57 3.77 4.60
C HIS A 71 3.25 4.56 3.33
N CYS A 72 3.17 5.89 3.42
CA CYS A 72 2.75 6.77 2.32
C CYS A 72 1.39 6.40 1.69
N GLY A 73 0.48 5.80 2.48
CA GLY A 73 -0.81 5.29 2.02
C GLY A 73 -2.01 6.18 2.33
N TYR A 74 -3.21 5.60 2.18
CA TYR A 74 -4.46 6.28 2.55
C TYR A 74 -4.49 6.59 4.05
N LYS A 75 -4.97 7.78 4.39
CA LYS A 75 -5.28 8.14 5.76
C LYS A 75 -6.72 7.77 6.09
N ALA A 76 -6.95 7.12 7.21
CA ALA A 76 -8.26 6.68 7.65
C ALA A 76 -8.46 6.88 9.15
N ARG A 77 -9.70 6.72 9.61
CA ARG A 77 -10.04 6.60 11.03
C ARG A 77 -11.16 5.59 11.20
N LEU A 78 -11.23 4.99 12.38
CA LEU A 78 -12.36 4.14 12.75
C LEU A 78 -13.45 4.99 13.41
N GLU A 79 -14.69 4.68 13.07
CA GLU A 79 -15.88 5.27 13.65
C GLU A 79 -16.78 4.17 14.19
N VAL A 80 -17.24 4.32 15.42
CA VAL A 80 -18.06 3.32 16.10
C VAL A 80 -19.31 3.97 16.64
N TYR A 81 -20.44 3.35 16.31
CA TYR A 81 -21.74 3.58 16.95
C TYR A 81 -21.98 2.43 17.92
N LEU A 82 -21.81 2.71 19.20
CA LEU A 82 -21.98 1.73 20.28
C LEU A 82 -23.43 1.27 20.38
N ASN A 83 -24.36 2.13 20.00
CA ASN A 83 -25.79 1.84 19.98
C ASN A 83 -26.29 1.54 18.55
N GLY A 84 -25.39 1.25 17.62
CA GLY A 84 -25.72 0.90 16.23
C GLY A 84 -26.17 2.08 15.37
N ASN A 85 -26.01 1.92 14.06
CA ASN A 85 -26.39 2.94 13.08
C ASN A 85 -27.42 2.39 12.07
N GLY A 86 -28.26 3.27 11.54
CA GLY A 86 -29.28 2.91 10.55
C GLY A 86 -30.20 1.78 11.03
N THR A 87 -30.31 0.71 10.24
CA THR A 87 -31.14 -0.46 10.57
C THR A 87 -30.61 -1.24 11.78
N ALA A 88 -29.32 -1.14 12.10
CA ALA A 88 -28.71 -1.82 13.25
C ALA A 88 -28.86 -1.03 14.57
N LYS A 89 -29.48 0.16 14.53
CA LYS A 89 -29.67 1.00 15.71
C LYS A 89 -30.42 0.26 16.82
N ASN A 90 -29.95 0.44 18.04
CA ASN A 90 -30.36 -0.23 19.29
C ASN A 90 -30.16 -1.75 19.33
N ARG A 91 -29.54 -2.38 18.31
CA ARG A 91 -29.43 -3.85 18.22
C ARG A 91 -28.00 -4.35 18.17
N CYS A 92 -27.13 -3.67 17.44
CA CYS A 92 -25.75 -4.10 17.25
C CYS A 92 -24.79 -2.91 17.41
N ILE A 93 -23.49 -3.20 17.56
CA ILE A 93 -22.45 -2.19 17.40
C ILE A 93 -22.17 -2.04 15.90
N SER A 94 -22.11 -0.81 15.40
CA SER A 94 -21.76 -0.55 14.00
C SER A 94 -20.38 0.09 13.92
N VAL A 95 -19.47 -0.53 13.17
CA VAL A 95 -18.10 -0.08 12.97
C VAL A 95 -17.90 0.32 11.52
N PHE A 96 -17.26 1.46 11.29
CA PHE A 96 -16.98 1.99 9.96
C PHE A 96 -15.51 2.39 9.87
N LEU A 97 -14.89 2.10 8.73
CA LEU A 97 -13.64 2.75 8.35
C LEU A 97 -13.98 3.97 7.51
N ARG A 98 -13.59 5.15 7.98
CA ARG A 98 -13.70 6.40 7.23
C ARG A 98 -12.34 6.78 6.65
N VAL A 99 -12.24 6.83 5.33
CA VAL A 99 -11.10 7.43 4.65
C VAL A 99 -11.18 8.95 4.81
N VAL A 100 -10.09 9.57 5.24
CA VAL A 100 -9.98 11.01 5.49
C VAL A 100 -8.85 11.58 4.63
N ARG A 101 -8.84 12.90 4.41
CA ARG A 101 -7.82 13.55 3.59
C ARG A 101 -6.42 13.31 4.16
N GLY A 102 -5.55 12.72 3.35
CA GLY A 102 -4.14 12.46 3.64
C GLY A 102 -3.20 13.35 2.85
N GLU A 103 -1.94 13.39 3.27
CA GLU A 103 -0.88 14.13 2.57
C GLU A 103 -0.50 13.50 1.23
N TYR A 104 -0.70 12.17 1.12
CA TYR A 104 -0.32 11.36 -0.03
C TYR A 104 -1.45 11.18 -1.05
N ASP A 105 -2.66 11.73 -0.81
CA ASP A 105 -3.86 11.48 -1.63
C ASP A 105 -3.66 11.71 -3.13
N ARG A 106 -2.79 12.66 -3.50
CA ARG A 106 -2.43 12.99 -4.90
C ARG A 106 -1.67 11.88 -5.64
N TYR A 107 -1.04 10.97 -4.90
CA TYR A 107 -0.25 9.86 -5.44
C TYR A 107 -0.98 8.52 -5.38
N LEU A 108 -2.17 8.50 -4.78
CA LEU A 108 -2.94 7.29 -4.55
C LEU A 108 -4.02 7.11 -5.63
N LYS A 109 -4.36 5.86 -5.93
CA LYS A 109 -5.36 5.51 -6.95
C LYS A 109 -6.78 5.63 -6.40
N TRP A 110 -7.60 6.45 -7.02
CA TRP A 110 -9.02 6.56 -6.66
C TRP A 110 -9.91 5.92 -7.74
N PRO A 111 -11.03 5.27 -7.37
CA PRO A 111 -11.54 5.08 -6.00
C PRO A 111 -10.71 4.09 -5.18
N VAL A 112 -10.82 4.20 -3.86
CA VAL A 112 -10.11 3.35 -2.89
C VAL A 112 -10.48 1.87 -3.09
N ASN A 113 -9.47 1.02 -3.21
CA ASN A 113 -9.59 -0.43 -3.19
C ASN A 113 -8.77 -0.97 -2.01
N LEU A 114 -9.44 -1.50 -0.98
CA LEU A 114 -8.81 -1.95 0.26
C LEU A 114 -9.33 -3.33 0.63
N HIS A 115 -8.39 -4.22 0.97
CA HIS A 115 -8.69 -5.47 1.65
C HIS A 115 -8.32 -5.32 3.12
N LEU A 116 -9.31 -5.34 4.01
CA LEU A 116 -9.13 -5.06 5.43
C LEU A 116 -9.95 -6.03 6.27
N VAL A 117 -9.38 -6.40 7.42
CA VAL A 117 -10.07 -7.18 8.44
C VAL A 117 -10.26 -6.29 9.68
N VAL A 118 -11.51 -6.15 10.11
CA VAL A 118 -11.86 -5.43 11.34
C VAL A 118 -12.28 -6.43 12.39
N THR A 119 -11.51 -6.52 13.46
CA THR A 119 -11.80 -7.42 14.59
C THR A 119 -12.25 -6.61 15.79
N LEU A 120 -13.44 -6.91 16.29
CA LEU A 120 -13.92 -6.39 17.58
C LEU A 120 -13.54 -7.38 18.67
N VAL A 121 -12.82 -6.91 19.69
CA VAL A 121 -12.36 -7.74 20.81
C VAL A 121 -13.08 -7.31 22.07
N ASN A 122 -13.72 -8.27 22.75
CA ASN A 122 -14.30 -8.08 24.08
C ASN A 122 -13.27 -8.48 25.14
N GLN A 123 -12.93 -7.58 26.06
CA GLN A 123 -11.91 -7.77 27.09
C GLN A 123 -12.56 -8.09 28.46
N ALA A 124 -13.36 -9.16 28.50
CA ALA A 124 -14.11 -9.59 29.68
C ALA A 124 -13.21 -9.73 30.93
#